data_AF-J3LHG3-F1
#
_entry.id   AF-J3LHG3-F1
#
_cell.length_a   1.000
_cell.length_b   1.000
_cell.length_c   1.000
_cell.angle_alpha   90.00
_cell.angle_beta   90.00
_cell.angle_gamma   90.00
#
_symmetry.space_group_name_H-M   'P 1'
#
loop_
_entity.id
_entity.type
_entity.pdbx_description
1 polymer ?
#
loop_
_entity_poly.entity_id
_entity_poly.type
_entity_poly.pdbx_seq_one_letter_code
_entity_poly.pdbx_strand_id
1 'polypeptide(L)'
;MFCLPSEGTLVPPSSTMVGNLTQSMEASFYSIILRPFKSSIKNISRTRTGLRYFLRDLKRTDALRYARLERYLKIRYEVFKKKLWELNGPYSSDCRRVLTTTALLRTAELRPKEQGLPETLDYRVFLVDGGGRKVSPWHDVPLRAGDGVFHFVVEIPKESSAKMEVATDESFTPIKQDTKKGNLRYYPYNINWNYGLFPQTWEDPTFANTDVEGALGDNDPVDVVEIGERRANIGDVLKVKPLAALAMIDEGELDWKIVAISLDDPKASLVNDVDDVEKHFPGTLTAIRDWFRDYKIPDGKPANRFGLGNKPTSKEYALKVIQETNESWEKLVKRNIPAGELSLA
;
A
#
# COMPACT_ATOMS: atom_id res chain seq x y z
N MET A 1 -60.07 0.98 -3.93
CA MET A 1 -60.48 1.70 -2.71
C MET A 1 -59.19 2.16 -2.04
N PHE A 2 -59.01 3.48 -1.91
CA PHE A 2 -57.84 4.11 -1.29
C PHE A 2 -57.73 3.74 0.20
N CYS A 3 -56.52 3.60 0.71
CA CYS A 3 -56.13 4.08 2.05
C CYS A 3 -54.59 4.19 2.18
N LEU A 4 -54.15 5.37 2.63
CA LEU A 4 -52.78 5.80 2.89
C LEU A 4 -52.18 5.12 4.14
N PRO A 5 -50.84 4.97 4.28
CA PRO A 5 -50.20 4.73 5.56
C PRO A 5 -49.84 6.03 6.28
N SER A 6 -50.12 6.03 7.58
CA SER A 6 -49.85 7.06 8.57
C SER A 6 -48.37 7.14 8.98
N GLU A 7 -47.99 8.33 9.45
CA GLU A 7 -46.69 8.77 9.93
C GLU A 7 -46.03 7.84 10.96
N GLY A 8 -44.74 7.57 10.76
CA GLY A 8 -43.85 6.94 11.74
C GLY A 8 -42.60 7.80 11.92
N THR A 9 -42.53 8.46 13.07
CA THR A 9 -41.46 9.34 13.55
C THR A 9 -40.08 8.67 13.58
N LEU A 10 -39.10 9.31 12.93
CA LEU A 10 -37.67 9.02 13.06
C LEU A 10 -37.18 9.38 14.47
N VAL A 11 -36.65 8.39 15.20
CA VAL A 11 -35.94 8.61 16.46
C VAL A 11 -34.50 9.04 16.14
N PRO A 12 -34.02 10.22 16.56
CA PRO A 12 -32.63 10.61 16.37
C PRO A 12 -31.69 9.81 17.31
N PRO A 13 -30.47 9.46 16.88
CA PRO A 13 -29.50 8.79 17.73
C PRO A 13 -29.06 9.67 18.92
N SER A 14 -28.72 9.02 20.03
CA SER A 14 -28.42 9.67 21.31
C SER A 14 -27.17 10.59 21.25
N SER A 15 -27.23 11.66 22.03
CA SER A 15 -26.27 12.78 22.06
C SER A 15 -24.83 12.40 22.43
N THR A 16 -24.60 11.21 22.98
CA THR A 16 -23.29 10.72 23.45
C THR A 16 -22.41 10.15 22.34
N MET A 17 -22.96 9.52 21.29
CA MET A 17 -22.16 9.00 20.16
C MET A 17 -21.65 10.12 19.24
N VAL A 18 -22.41 11.21 19.10
CA VAL A 18 -22.02 12.37 18.28
C VAL A 18 -20.90 13.17 18.96
N GLY A 19 -20.85 13.18 20.29
CA GLY A 19 -19.85 13.91 21.07
C GLY A 19 -18.41 13.44 20.83
N ASN A 20 -18.15 12.13 20.80
CA ASN A 20 -16.79 11.58 20.72
C ASN A 20 -16.20 11.58 19.30
N LEU A 21 -17.04 11.51 18.26
CA LEU A 21 -16.61 11.63 16.85
C LEU A 21 -16.21 13.08 16.50
N THR A 22 -16.82 14.08 17.14
CA THR A 22 -16.50 15.49 16.85
C THR A 22 -15.14 15.94 17.39
N GLN A 23 -14.63 15.37 18.49
CA GLN A 23 -13.35 15.77 19.07
C GLN A 23 -12.13 15.32 18.24
N SER A 24 -12.18 14.11 17.66
CA SER A 24 -11.12 13.57 16.79
C SER A 24 -11.09 14.24 15.42
N MET A 25 -12.28 14.52 14.86
CA MET A 25 -12.40 15.20 13.56
C MET A 25 -12.01 16.69 13.63
N GLU A 26 -12.23 17.35 14.77
CA GLU A 26 -11.83 18.74 14.96
C GLU A 26 -10.31 18.92 14.80
N ALA A 27 -9.47 18.04 15.36
CA ALA A 27 -8.01 18.13 15.24
C ALA A 27 -7.48 18.06 13.78
N SER A 28 -8.09 17.20 12.96
CA SER A 28 -7.77 17.08 11.52
C SER A 28 -8.32 18.26 10.71
N PHE A 29 -9.48 18.79 11.08
CA PHE A 29 -10.06 20.00 10.47
C PHE A 29 -9.18 21.24 10.71
N TYR A 30 -8.59 21.38 11.90
CA TYR A 30 -7.69 22.49 12.25
C TYR A 30 -6.35 22.44 11.50
N SER A 31 -5.76 21.26 11.29
CA SER A 31 -4.43 21.14 10.66
C SER A 31 -4.46 21.37 9.14
N ILE A 32 -5.57 21.02 8.49
CA ILE A 32 -5.72 21.07 7.03
C ILE A 32 -6.12 22.47 6.54
N ILE A 33 -6.91 23.20 7.33
CA ILE A 33 -7.49 24.49 6.91
C ILE A 33 -6.55 25.68 7.15
N LEU A 34 -5.72 25.65 8.20
CA LEU A 34 -4.92 26.81 8.62
C LEU A 34 -3.46 26.78 8.11
N ARG A 35 -3.01 25.68 7.49
CA ARG A 35 -1.65 25.53 6.93
C ARG A 35 -1.21 26.68 6.00
N PRO A 36 -2.07 27.21 5.10
CA PRO A 36 -1.68 28.30 4.20
C PRO A 36 -1.52 29.68 4.86
N PHE A 37 -2.01 29.87 6.09
CA PHE A 37 -2.05 31.17 6.77
C PHE A 37 -1.04 31.30 7.92
N LYS A 38 -0.09 30.36 8.03
CA LYS A 38 0.90 30.28 9.12
C LYS A 38 1.69 31.58 9.35
N SER A 39 1.92 32.42 8.34
CA SER A 39 2.67 33.67 8.50
C SER A 39 1.89 34.78 9.21
N SER A 40 0.55 34.75 9.21
CA SER A 40 -0.31 35.78 9.81
C SER A 40 -1.01 35.35 11.11
N ILE A 41 -0.78 34.11 11.57
CA ILE A 41 -1.46 33.52 12.73
C ILE A 41 -0.42 33.18 13.80
N LYS A 42 0.28 34.19 14.29
CA LYS A 42 1.04 34.05 15.55
C LYS A 42 0.07 34.38 16.68
N ASN A 43 -0.27 33.40 17.52
CA ASN A 43 -1.07 33.51 18.76
C ASN A 43 -2.59 33.27 18.72
N ILE A 44 -3.13 32.50 17.77
CA ILE A 44 -4.50 31.99 17.94
C ILE A 44 -4.47 30.75 18.86
N SER A 45 -5.22 30.82 19.96
CA SER A 45 -5.56 29.68 20.81
C SER A 45 -6.17 28.56 19.97
N ARG A 46 -5.60 27.35 20.00
CA ARG A 46 -6.06 26.14 19.27
C ARG A 46 -7.39 25.58 19.82
N THR A 47 -8.28 26.45 20.26
CA THR A 47 -9.59 26.11 20.82
C THR A 47 -10.68 26.66 19.92
N ARG A 48 -11.85 26.01 19.95
CA ARG A 48 -13.06 26.43 19.23
C ARG A 48 -13.47 27.87 19.57
N THR A 49 -13.20 28.29 20.79
CA THR A 49 -13.41 29.66 21.29
C THR A 49 -12.45 30.65 20.63
N GLY A 50 -11.15 30.33 20.53
CA GLY A 50 -10.14 31.17 19.89
C GLY A 50 -10.41 31.45 18.42
N LEU A 51 -10.83 30.44 17.66
CA LEU A 51 -11.17 30.60 16.25
C LEU A 51 -12.43 31.48 16.03
N ARG A 52 -13.44 31.36 16.90
CA ARG A 52 -14.64 32.23 16.83
C ARG A 52 -14.29 33.69 17.03
N TYR A 53 -13.41 34.00 17.99
CA TYR A 53 -12.96 35.37 18.22
C TYR A 53 -12.17 35.91 17.03
N PHE A 54 -11.25 35.11 16.48
CA PHE A 54 -10.50 35.50 15.28
C PHE A 54 -11.39 35.76 14.07
N LEU A 55 -12.34 34.87 13.77
CA LEU A 55 -13.25 35.07 12.64
C LEU A 55 -14.16 36.28 12.84
N ARG A 56 -14.59 36.56 14.09
CA ARG A 56 -15.37 37.76 14.42
C ARG A 56 -14.55 39.03 14.22
N ASP A 57 -13.28 39.02 14.65
CA ASP A 57 -12.39 40.16 14.54
C ASP A 57 -11.98 40.41 13.08
N LEU A 58 -11.64 39.36 12.33
CA LEU A 58 -11.33 39.42 10.90
C LEU A 58 -12.51 39.96 10.08
N LYS A 59 -13.75 39.55 10.42
CA LYS A 59 -14.96 40.06 9.77
C LYS A 59 -15.15 41.57 9.99
N ARG A 60 -14.66 42.09 11.12
CA ARG A 60 -14.78 43.50 11.49
C ARG A 60 -13.66 44.36 10.90
N THR A 61 -12.43 43.83 10.85
CA THR A 61 -11.23 44.58 10.48
C THR A 61 -10.86 44.47 9.01
N ASP A 62 -11.21 43.36 8.35
CA ASP A 62 -10.84 43.10 6.95
C ASP A 62 -11.90 42.24 6.24
N ALA A 63 -12.99 42.89 5.83
CA ALA A 63 -14.14 42.24 5.20
C ALA A 63 -13.78 41.50 3.90
N LEU A 64 -12.80 41.99 3.15
CA LEU A 64 -12.32 41.37 1.90
C LEU A 64 -11.56 40.07 2.18
N ARG A 65 -10.69 40.07 3.19
CA ARG A 65 -9.96 38.87 3.63
C ARG A 65 -10.88 37.85 4.27
N TYR A 66 -11.87 38.30 5.05
CA TYR A 66 -12.93 37.43 5.57
C TYR A 66 -13.72 36.76 4.43
N ALA A 67 -14.15 37.51 3.41
CA ALA A 67 -14.91 36.97 2.29
C ALA A 67 -14.11 35.96 1.43
N ARG A 68 -12.78 36.10 1.33
CA ARG A 68 -11.90 35.11 0.69
C ARG A 68 -11.79 33.84 1.53
N LEU A 69 -11.60 33.98 2.84
CA LEU A 69 -11.52 32.84 3.76
C LEU A 69 -12.85 32.08 3.81
N GLU A 70 -13.98 32.79 3.85
CA GLU A 70 -15.31 32.18 3.85
C GLU A 70 -15.58 31.38 2.57
N ARG A 71 -15.22 31.93 1.40
CA ARG A 71 -15.33 31.20 0.12
C ARG A 71 -14.44 29.96 0.10
N TYR A 72 -13.19 30.08 0.56
CA TYR A 72 -12.28 28.94 0.66
C TYR A 72 -12.82 27.84 1.57
N LEU A 73 -13.37 28.21 2.74
CA LEU A 73 -13.97 27.28 3.69
C LEU A 73 -15.21 26.59 3.12
N LYS A 74 -16.09 27.33 2.44
CA LYS A 74 -17.26 26.75 1.75
C LYS A 74 -16.85 25.73 0.70
N ILE A 75 -15.89 26.06 -0.17
CA ILE A 75 -15.39 25.13 -1.20
C ILE A 75 -14.79 23.87 -0.55
N ARG A 76 -13.96 24.02 0.48
CA ARG A 76 -13.35 22.87 1.16
C ARG A 76 -14.38 22.02 1.91
N TYR A 77 -15.39 22.64 2.49
CA TYR A 77 -16.50 21.95 3.14
C TYR A 77 -17.33 21.14 2.13
N GLU A 78 -17.64 21.70 0.96
CA GLU A 78 -18.35 20.96 -0.10
C GLU A 78 -17.52 19.81 -0.67
N VAL A 79 -16.20 19.98 -0.86
CA VAL A 79 -15.30 18.88 -1.25
C VAL A 79 -15.27 17.79 -0.18
N PHE A 80 -15.21 18.16 1.09
CA PHE A 80 -15.25 17.20 2.20
C PHE A 80 -16.60 16.48 2.29
N LYS A 81 -17.70 17.19 2.11
CA LYS A 81 -19.08 16.65 2.10
C LYS A 81 -19.30 15.70 0.93
N LYS A 82 -18.77 16.03 -0.26
CA LYS A 82 -18.77 15.14 -1.43
C LYS A 82 -17.97 13.87 -1.17
N LYS A 83 -16.78 13.99 -0.56
CA LYS A 83 -15.96 12.83 -0.18
C LYS A 83 -16.63 11.96 0.90
N LEU A 84 -17.33 12.56 1.85
CA LEU A 84 -18.15 11.84 2.84
C LEU A 84 -19.38 11.16 2.22
N TRP A 85 -19.99 11.78 1.21
CA TRP A 85 -21.12 11.23 0.46
C TRP A 85 -20.68 10.07 -0.44
N GLU A 86 -19.54 10.18 -1.11
CA GLU A 86 -18.90 9.09 -1.87
C GLU A 86 -18.57 7.88 -0.96
N LEU A 87 -18.22 8.13 0.30
CA LEU A 87 -17.97 7.09 1.30
C LEU A 87 -19.25 6.48 1.92
N ASN A 88 -20.41 7.15 1.83
CA ASN A 88 -21.65 6.77 2.53
C ASN A 88 -22.91 6.92 1.67
N GLY A 89 -22.84 6.61 0.37
CA GLY A 89 -23.97 6.69 -0.55
C GLY A 89 -25.22 5.94 -0.07
N PRO A 90 -26.41 6.24 -0.63
CA PRO A 90 -27.69 5.87 -0.06
C PRO A 90 -27.82 4.35 0.10
N TYR A 91 -28.10 3.93 1.33
CA TYR A 91 -28.40 2.56 1.73
C TYR A 91 -29.48 1.94 0.82
N SER A 92 -29.06 1.04 -0.07
CA SER A 92 -29.92 -0.01 -0.61
C SER A 92 -29.86 -1.18 0.37
N SER A 93 -31.02 -1.63 0.84
CA SER A 93 -31.18 -2.55 1.98
C SER A 93 -30.86 -4.02 1.70
N ASP A 94 -30.17 -4.36 0.61
CA ASP A 94 -29.84 -5.75 0.26
C ASP A 94 -28.36 -5.93 -0.06
N CYS A 95 -27.51 -5.89 0.96
CA CYS A 95 -26.30 -6.72 1.05
C CYS A 95 -25.71 -6.63 2.47
N ARG A 96 -26.13 -7.51 3.39
CA ARG A 96 -25.36 -7.74 4.62
C ARG A 96 -24.13 -8.58 4.28
N ARG A 97 -23.12 -7.95 3.70
CA ARG A 97 -21.74 -8.43 3.76
C ARG A 97 -20.88 -7.33 4.36
N VAL A 98 -20.66 -7.50 5.65
CA VAL A 98 -19.64 -6.91 6.53
C VAL A 98 -18.60 -6.07 5.77
N LEU A 99 -18.90 -4.79 5.55
CA LEU A 99 -17.85 -3.78 5.51
C LEU A 99 -17.47 -3.54 6.97
N THR A 100 -16.61 -4.41 7.49
CA THR A 100 -15.90 -4.13 8.73
C THR A 100 -15.27 -2.76 8.55
N THR A 101 -15.69 -1.81 9.38
CA THR A 101 -14.95 -0.59 9.62
C THR A 101 -13.52 -1.02 9.87
N THR A 102 -12.60 -0.75 8.93
CA THR A 102 -11.17 -0.92 9.12
C THR A 102 -10.81 0.04 10.24
N ALA A 103 -10.94 -0.42 11.49
CA ALA A 103 -10.27 0.18 12.62
C ALA A 103 -8.82 0.32 12.14
N LEU A 104 -8.38 1.58 11.94
CA LEU A 104 -7.10 1.96 11.35
C LEU A 104 -6.07 0.86 11.59
N LEU A 105 -5.83 0.02 10.58
CA LEU A 105 -4.94 -1.12 10.73
C LEU A 105 -3.59 -0.56 11.17
N ARG A 106 -3.19 -0.85 12.39
CA ARG A 106 -1.89 -0.43 12.90
C ARG A 106 -0.89 -1.43 12.39
N THR A 107 -0.21 -1.10 11.30
CA THR A 107 0.79 -1.98 10.70
C THR A 107 1.89 -2.37 11.68
N ALA A 108 2.19 -1.50 12.66
CA ALA A 108 3.12 -1.79 13.77
C ALA A 108 2.64 -2.89 14.74
N GLU A 109 1.35 -3.25 14.73
CA GLU A 109 0.77 -4.33 15.56
C GLU A 109 0.54 -5.62 14.75
N LEU A 110 0.85 -5.61 13.44
CA LEU A 110 0.79 -6.82 12.61
C LEU A 110 1.91 -7.78 13.01
N ARG A 111 1.59 -9.06 13.02
CA ARG A 111 2.56 -10.12 13.29
C ARG A 111 2.27 -11.36 12.45
N PRO A 112 3.31 -12.10 12.05
CA PRO A 112 3.13 -13.40 11.43
C PRO A 112 2.57 -14.40 12.45
N LYS A 113 1.73 -15.31 11.95
CA LYS A 113 1.19 -16.46 12.66
C LYS A 113 1.31 -17.68 11.77
N GLU A 114 2.25 -18.54 12.13
CA GLU A 114 2.49 -19.81 11.47
C GLU A 114 1.36 -20.81 11.73
N GLN A 115 1.06 -21.60 10.72
CA GLN A 115 0.12 -22.72 10.77
C GLN A 115 0.69 -23.87 9.91
N GLY A 116 0.60 -25.09 10.41
CA GLY A 116 1.30 -26.24 9.83
C GLY A 116 2.74 -26.34 10.34
N LEU A 117 3.48 -27.34 9.86
CA LEU A 117 4.89 -27.52 10.19
C LEU A 117 5.78 -26.87 9.12
N PRO A 118 6.86 -26.17 9.47
CA PRO A 118 7.82 -25.69 8.46
C PRO A 118 8.28 -26.82 7.52
N GLU A 119 8.60 -26.47 6.27
CA GLU A 119 9.03 -27.42 5.24
C GLU A 119 7.99 -28.52 4.92
N THR A 120 6.71 -28.14 4.94
CA THR A 120 5.60 -28.99 4.50
C THR A 120 4.67 -28.25 3.53
N LEU A 121 3.90 -28.99 2.73
CA LEU A 121 3.00 -28.41 1.72
C LEU A 121 1.82 -27.63 2.34
N ASP A 122 1.44 -27.95 3.58
CA ASP A 122 0.37 -27.28 4.33
C ASP A 122 0.87 -26.11 5.18
N TYR A 123 2.18 -25.82 5.19
CA TYR A 123 2.75 -24.69 5.90
C TYR A 123 2.22 -23.36 5.36
N ARG A 124 1.72 -22.51 6.25
CA ARG A 124 1.22 -21.16 5.95
C ARG A 124 1.67 -20.17 7.00
N VAL A 125 2.01 -18.97 6.59
CA VAL A 125 2.22 -17.81 7.47
C VAL A 125 1.11 -16.80 7.21
N PHE A 126 0.17 -16.69 8.14
CA PHE A 126 -0.88 -15.67 8.10
C PHE A 126 -0.38 -14.38 8.76
N LEU A 127 -0.83 -13.21 8.29
CA LEU A 127 -0.73 -12.00 9.10
C LEU A 127 -1.94 -11.88 10.02
N VAL A 128 -1.71 -11.44 11.25
CA VAL A 128 -2.77 -11.13 12.20
C VAL A 128 -2.57 -9.75 12.83
N ASP A 129 -3.66 -9.06 13.13
CA ASP A 129 -3.63 -7.78 13.86
C ASP A 129 -3.42 -7.96 15.38
N GLY A 130 -3.34 -6.84 16.11
CA GLY A 130 -3.21 -6.83 17.57
C GLY A 130 -4.36 -7.55 18.31
N GLY A 131 -5.52 -7.72 17.67
CA GLY A 131 -6.66 -8.50 18.16
C GLY A 131 -6.65 -9.97 17.74
N GLY A 132 -5.66 -10.41 16.96
CA GLY A 132 -5.52 -11.78 16.46
C GLY A 132 -6.41 -12.11 15.26
N ARG A 133 -7.05 -11.11 14.63
CA ARG A 133 -7.83 -11.30 13.40
C ARG A 133 -6.87 -11.45 12.22
N LYS A 134 -7.18 -12.36 11.30
CA LYS A 134 -6.42 -12.53 10.05
C LYS A 134 -6.56 -11.28 9.18
N VAL A 135 -5.46 -10.95 8.52
CA VAL A 135 -5.28 -9.79 7.65
C VAL A 135 -4.61 -10.30 6.39
N SER A 136 -5.12 -9.93 5.22
CA SER A 136 -4.44 -10.23 3.96
C SER A 136 -3.17 -9.39 3.82
N PRO A 137 -1.97 -9.99 3.70
CA PRO A 137 -0.75 -9.25 3.37
C PRO A 137 -0.89 -8.50 2.06
N TRP A 138 -1.65 -9.02 1.09
CA TRP A 138 -1.83 -8.36 -0.20
C TRP A 138 -2.87 -7.24 -0.16
N HIS A 139 -4.07 -7.47 0.38
CA HIS A 139 -5.19 -6.53 0.24
C HIS A 139 -5.36 -5.57 1.42
N ASP A 140 -5.10 -6.03 2.64
CA ASP A 140 -5.46 -5.27 3.84
C ASP A 140 -4.32 -4.39 4.37
N VAL A 141 -3.07 -4.74 4.09
CA VAL A 141 -1.91 -3.91 4.44
C VAL A 141 -1.90 -2.67 3.53
N PRO A 142 -1.94 -1.44 4.07
CA PRO A 142 -1.93 -0.25 3.22
C PRO A 142 -0.62 -0.13 2.44
N LEU A 143 -0.66 0.13 1.14
CA LEU A 143 0.55 0.37 0.35
C LEU A 143 1.41 1.51 0.92
N ARG A 144 0.76 2.64 1.26
CA ARG A 144 1.44 3.87 1.67
C ARG A 144 1.44 4.03 3.19
N ALA A 145 2.62 4.31 3.76
CA ALA A 145 2.79 4.68 5.16
C ALA A 145 2.77 6.20 5.41
N GLY A 146 2.76 7.01 4.33
CA GLY A 146 2.79 8.48 4.36
C GLY A 146 4.15 9.04 3.92
N ASP A 147 4.20 10.32 3.53
CA ASP A 147 5.44 11.06 3.21
C ASP A 147 6.43 10.36 2.25
N GLY A 148 5.92 9.66 1.23
CA GLY A 148 6.72 8.94 0.25
C GLY A 148 7.28 7.59 0.73
N VAL A 149 6.78 7.11 1.88
CA VAL A 149 7.13 5.83 2.50
C VAL A 149 6.06 4.79 2.18
N PHE A 150 6.49 3.55 1.98
CA PHE A 150 5.66 2.41 1.62
C PHE A 150 5.81 1.28 2.64
N HIS A 151 4.76 0.48 2.81
CA HIS A 151 4.87 -0.78 3.53
C HIS A 151 5.35 -1.86 2.58
N PHE A 152 6.32 -2.66 3.01
CA PHE A 152 6.87 -3.80 2.29
C PHE A 152 6.62 -5.05 3.14
N VAL A 153 6.01 -6.07 2.55
CA VAL A 153 5.77 -7.35 3.21
C VAL A 153 6.89 -8.30 2.83
N VAL A 154 7.64 -8.77 3.82
CA VAL A 154 8.75 -9.70 3.62
C VAL A 154 8.22 -11.11 3.43
N GLU A 155 8.59 -11.76 2.34
CA GLU A 155 8.24 -13.15 2.05
C GLU A 155 9.44 -14.07 2.24
N ILE A 156 10.61 -13.67 1.71
CA ILE A 156 11.84 -14.44 1.74
C ILE A 156 12.91 -13.66 2.51
N PRO A 157 13.33 -14.13 3.69
CA PRO A 157 14.42 -13.54 4.44
C PRO A 157 15.72 -13.49 3.64
N LYS A 158 16.48 -12.41 3.81
CA LYS A 158 17.86 -12.30 3.32
C LYS A 158 18.71 -13.54 3.66
N GLU A 159 19.53 -13.97 2.72
CA GLU A 159 20.38 -15.17 2.80
C GLU A 159 19.57 -16.46 3.03
N SER A 160 18.46 -16.64 2.32
CA SER A 160 17.69 -17.89 2.33
C SER A 160 17.25 -18.32 0.93
N SER A 161 16.82 -19.58 0.79
CA SER A 161 16.51 -20.17 -0.52
C SER A 161 15.09 -20.72 -0.65
N ALA A 162 14.31 -20.86 0.43
CA ALA A 162 12.91 -21.29 0.32
C ALA A 162 12.12 -20.23 -0.47
N LYS A 163 11.54 -20.61 -1.61
CA LYS A 163 10.74 -19.69 -2.41
C LYS A 163 9.38 -19.54 -1.74
N MET A 164 9.28 -18.58 -0.84
CA MET A 164 8.05 -18.19 -0.17
C MET A 164 7.37 -17.08 -0.96
N GLU A 165 6.05 -17.13 -1.04
CA GLU A 165 5.24 -16.16 -1.78
C GLU A 165 3.84 -16.07 -1.16
N VAL A 166 3.19 -14.95 -1.37
CA VAL A 166 1.79 -14.77 -1.05
C VAL A 166 0.94 -15.72 -1.90
N ALA A 167 0.06 -16.47 -1.26
CA ALA A 167 -0.89 -17.33 -1.95
C ALA A 167 -2.04 -16.48 -2.50
N THR A 168 -1.87 -15.91 -3.70
CA THR A 168 -2.85 -15.04 -4.36
C THR A 168 -4.21 -15.71 -4.61
N ASP A 169 -4.24 -17.05 -4.60
CA ASP A 169 -5.40 -17.91 -4.81
C ASP A 169 -6.10 -18.36 -3.51
N GLU A 170 -5.56 -18.05 -2.33
CA GLU A 170 -6.09 -18.48 -1.03
C GLU A 170 -6.73 -17.33 -0.23
N SER A 171 -7.75 -17.63 0.58
CA SER A 171 -8.39 -16.63 1.45
C SER A 171 -7.42 -16.08 2.50
N PHE A 172 -7.46 -14.77 2.72
CA PHE A 172 -6.48 -14.01 3.49
C PHE A 172 -5.06 -14.04 2.94
N THR A 173 -4.86 -14.60 1.74
CA THR A 173 -3.60 -14.62 1.00
C THR A 173 -2.38 -14.89 1.88
N PRO A 174 -2.32 -16.01 2.64
CA PRO A 174 -1.16 -16.31 3.49
C PRO A 174 0.12 -16.47 2.68
N ILE A 175 1.28 -16.31 3.31
CA ILE A 175 2.55 -16.66 2.67
C ILE A 175 2.72 -18.19 2.74
N LYS A 176 3.02 -18.83 1.60
CA LYS A 176 3.29 -20.27 1.47
C LYS A 176 4.57 -20.49 0.67
N GLN A 177 5.13 -21.70 0.73
CA GLN A 177 6.24 -22.05 -0.14
C GLN A 177 5.70 -22.50 -1.50
N ASP A 178 6.27 -21.96 -2.58
CA ASP A 178 5.99 -22.38 -3.95
C ASP A 178 6.31 -23.88 -4.12
N THR A 179 5.63 -24.52 -5.07
CA THR A 179 5.80 -25.95 -5.36
C THR A 179 6.16 -26.17 -6.83
N LYS A 180 7.10 -27.07 -7.08
CA LYS A 180 7.50 -27.49 -8.42
C LYS A 180 7.45 -29.01 -8.50
N LYS A 181 6.59 -29.53 -9.39
CA LYS A 181 6.37 -30.98 -9.57
C LYS A 181 5.99 -31.68 -8.26
N GLY A 182 5.14 -31.04 -7.45
CA GLY A 182 4.64 -31.56 -6.18
C GLY A 182 5.61 -31.48 -5.00
N ASN A 183 6.82 -30.93 -5.19
CA ASN A 183 7.81 -30.73 -4.13
C ASN A 183 7.96 -29.24 -3.81
N LEU A 184 8.33 -28.94 -2.56
CA LEU A 184 8.68 -27.60 -2.13
C LEU A 184 9.83 -27.04 -2.97
N ARG A 185 9.66 -25.80 -3.45
CA ARG A 185 10.63 -25.14 -4.32
C ARG A 185 11.64 -24.34 -3.50
N TYR A 186 12.91 -24.54 -3.84
CA TYR A 186 14.02 -23.74 -3.35
C TYR A 186 14.72 -23.10 -4.54
N TYR A 187 15.21 -21.87 -4.37
CA TYR A 187 16.14 -21.28 -5.30
C TYR A 187 17.46 -22.05 -5.30
N PRO A 188 18.13 -22.19 -6.46
CA PRO A 188 19.42 -22.87 -6.52
C PRO A 188 20.54 -22.09 -5.83
N TYR A 189 20.32 -20.81 -5.55
CA TYR A 189 21.18 -19.93 -4.77
C TYR A 189 20.33 -19.17 -3.75
N ASN A 190 20.91 -18.79 -2.62
CA ASN A 190 20.22 -17.90 -1.68
C ASN A 190 19.90 -16.56 -2.36
N ILE A 191 18.78 -15.96 -1.98
CA ILE A 191 18.55 -14.53 -2.26
C ILE A 191 19.34 -13.71 -1.24
N ASN A 192 20.13 -12.74 -1.72
CA ASN A 192 21.05 -11.98 -0.86
C ASN A 192 20.39 -10.76 -0.17
N TRP A 193 19.08 -10.62 -0.32
CA TRP A 193 18.29 -9.46 0.11
C TRP A 193 16.99 -9.95 0.76
N ASN A 194 16.36 -9.10 1.57
CA ASN A 194 14.99 -9.40 1.95
C ASN A 194 14.13 -9.19 0.70
N TYR A 195 13.26 -10.15 0.42
CA TYR A 195 12.44 -10.17 -0.78
C TYR A 195 10.98 -10.38 -0.41
N GLY A 196 10.10 -9.81 -1.20
CA GLY A 196 8.66 -9.94 -1.05
C GLY A 196 7.95 -8.92 -1.92
N LEU A 197 6.88 -8.30 -1.41
CA LEU A 197 5.99 -7.50 -2.24
C LEU A 197 5.61 -6.13 -1.67
N PHE A 198 5.12 -5.28 -2.56
CA PHE A 198 4.30 -4.14 -2.18
C PHE A 198 2.82 -4.53 -2.10
N PRO A 199 2.16 -4.35 -0.94
CA PRO A 199 0.76 -4.68 -0.80
C PRO A 199 -0.09 -3.70 -1.61
N GLN A 200 -1.29 -4.11 -1.97
CA GLN A 200 -2.22 -3.32 -2.78
C GLN A 200 -1.66 -2.91 -4.15
N THR A 201 -0.81 -3.74 -4.74
CA THR A 201 -0.34 -3.61 -6.12
C THR A 201 -0.67 -4.87 -6.88
N TRP A 202 -0.79 -4.78 -8.21
CA TRP A 202 -1.05 -5.93 -9.06
C TRP A 202 -0.55 -5.66 -10.48
N GLU A 203 0.24 -6.59 -11.00
CA GLU A 203 0.74 -6.60 -12.37
C GLU A 203 -0.30 -7.23 -13.29
N ASP A 204 -1.19 -6.39 -13.82
CA ASP A 204 -2.34 -6.81 -14.63
C ASP A 204 -1.89 -7.56 -15.92
N PRO A 205 -2.24 -8.85 -16.08
CA PRO A 205 -1.85 -9.64 -17.24
C PRO A 205 -2.64 -9.29 -18.51
N THR A 206 -3.61 -8.36 -18.42
CA THR A 206 -4.44 -7.93 -19.54
C THR A 206 -4.01 -6.58 -20.13
N PHE A 207 -3.05 -5.91 -19.50
CA PHE A 207 -2.59 -4.59 -19.90
C PHE A 207 -1.12 -4.62 -20.35
N ALA A 208 -0.89 -4.42 -21.65
CA ALA A 208 0.44 -4.39 -22.23
C ALA A 208 1.22 -3.14 -21.83
N ASN A 209 2.43 -3.32 -21.29
CA ASN A 209 3.31 -2.22 -20.93
C ASN A 209 3.96 -1.60 -22.18
N THR A 210 3.69 -0.32 -22.42
CA THR A 210 4.19 0.38 -23.61
C THR A 210 5.68 0.70 -23.57
N ASP A 211 6.26 0.78 -22.37
CA ASP A 211 7.67 1.11 -22.17
C ASP A 211 8.56 -0.14 -22.32
N VAL A 212 7.97 -1.33 -22.20
CA VAL A 212 8.68 -2.63 -22.18
C VAL A 212 8.10 -3.61 -23.20
N GLU A 213 8.34 -3.35 -24.49
CA GLU A 213 8.06 -4.29 -25.60
C GLU A 213 6.60 -4.81 -25.69
N GLY A 214 5.63 -4.16 -25.02
CA GLY A 214 4.25 -4.66 -24.95
C GLY A 214 4.08 -5.87 -24.05
N ALA A 215 5.03 -6.16 -23.16
CA ALA A 215 4.95 -7.27 -22.20
C ALA A 215 3.75 -7.09 -21.24
N LEU A 216 3.11 -8.19 -20.89
CA LEU A 216 1.97 -8.26 -19.97
C LEU A 216 2.48 -8.54 -18.55
N GLY A 217 1.77 -8.08 -17.52
CA GLY A 217 2.13 -8.38 -16.13
C GLY A 217 2.03 -9.87 -15.80
N ASP A 218 2.76 -10.30 -14.79
CA ASP A 218 2.83 -11.69 -14.30
C ASP A 218 1.66 -12.12 -13.41
N ASN A 219 0.64 -11.27 -13.25
CA ASN A 219 -0.56 -11.50 -12.46
C ASN A 219 -0.35 -11.50 -10.93
N ASP A 220 0.82 -11.10 -10.44
CA ASP A 220 1.17 -11.04 -9.03
C ASP A 220 1.29 -9.59 -8.49
N PRO A 221 1.45 -9.39 -7.17
CA PRO A 221 1.79 -8.09 -6.60
C PRO A 221 3.22 -7.69 -6.98
N VAL A 222 3.50 -6.40 -7.08
CA VAL A 222 4.84 -5.91 -7.45
C VAL A 222 5.89 -6.36 -6.45
N ASP A 223 6.95 -6.95 -6.97
CA ASP A 223 8.07 -7.46 -6.21
C ASP A 223 9.02 -6.37 -5.71
N VAL A 224 9.60 -6.62 -4.54
CA VAL A 224 10.49 -5.69 -3.84
C VAL A 224 11.74 -6.42 -3.37
N VAL A 225 12.89 -5.82 -3.69
CA VAL A 225 14.22 -6.21 -3.21
C VAL A 225 14.69 -5.15 -2.21
N GLU A 226 14.70 -5.50 -0.92
CA GLU A 226 15.10 -4.58 0.15
C GLU A 226 16.59 -4.76 0.48
N ILE A 227 17.37 -3.70 0.29
CA ILE A 227 18.85 -3.75 0.25
C ILE A 227 19.55 -3.52 1.59
N GLY A 228 18.79 -3.35 2.67
CA GLY A 228 19.31 -3.07 4.00
C GLY A 228 20.19 -4.17 4.57
N GLU A 229 20.89 -3.84 5.65
CA GLU A 229 21.79 -4.78 6.31
C GLU A 229 21.05 -5.88 7.07
N ARG A 230 19.91 -5.53 7.70
CA ARG A 230 19.13 -6.40 8.58
C ARG A 230 18.53 -7.57 7.80
N ARG A 231 18.63 -8.79 8.36
CA ARG A 231 17.81 -9.93 7.94
C ARG A 231 16.43 -9.84 8.61
N ALA A 232 15.38 -9.67 7.82
CA ALA A 232 14.00 -9.65 8.30
C ALA A 232 13.41 -11.06 8.40
N ASN A 233 12.24 -11.20 9.00
CA ASN A 233 11.52 -12.47 9.11
C ASN A 233 10.36 -12.54 8.09
N ILE A 234 9.91 -13.77 7.78
CA ILE A 234 8.72 -13.99 6.95
C ILE A 234 7.52 -13.31 7.60
N GLY A 235 6.81 -12.49 6.84
CA GLY A 235 5.65 -11.71 7.29
C GLY A 235 5.98 -10.44 8.07
N ASP A 236 7.27 -10.05 8.21
CA ASP A 236 7.60 -8.71 8.69
C ASP A 236 7.03 -7.66 7.72
N VAL A 237 6.42 -6.60 8.27
CA VAL A 237 5.94 -5.44 7.49
C VAL A 237 6.85 -4.26 7.76
N LEU A 238 7.78 -3.99 6.84
CA LEU A 238 8.77 -2.92 6.96
C LEU A 238 8.28 -1.62 6.35
N LYS A 239 8.81 -0.49 6.83
CA LYS A 239 8.65 0.81 6.17
C LYS A 239 9.86 1.07 5.30
N VAL A 240 9.64 1.19 4.00
CA VAL A 240 10.71 1.34 3.02
C VAL A 240 10.51 2.58 2.16
N LYS A 241 11.59 3.03 1.54
CA LYS A 241 11.52 3.97 0.41
C LYS A 241 12.05 3.31 -0.88
N PRO A 242 11.33 3.43 -2.01
CA PRO A 242 11.81 2.99 -3.31
C PRO A 242 13.00 3.82 -3.80
N LEU A 243 13.90 3.16 -4.54
CA LEU A 243 15.15 3.74 -5.03
C LEU A 243 15.33 3.55 -6.54
N ALA A 244 14.91 2.39 -7.08
CA ALA A 244 15.03 2.05 -8.49
C ALA A 244 14.01 0.96 -8.87
N ALA A 245 13.83 0.71 -10.17
CA ALA A 245 13.08 -0.44 -10.67
C ALA A 245 13.90 -1.18 -11.73
N LEU A 246 13.74 -2.50 -11.81
CA LEU A 246 14.24 -3.34 -12.89
C LEU A 246 13.06 -4.01 -13.59
N ALA A 247 12.99 -3.87 -14.91
CA ALA A 247 11.96 -4.51 -15.75
C ALA A 247 12.42 -5.92 -16.13
N MET A 248 12.23 -6.94 -15.30
CA MET A 248 12.57 -8.30 -15.70
C MET A 248 11.51 -8.82 -16.67
N ILE A 249 11.94 -9.59 -17.67
CA ILE A 249 11.05 -10.39 -18.51
C ILE A 249 11.27 -11.87 -18.15
N ASP A 250 10.33 -12.43 -17.40
CA ASP A 250 10.35 -13.83 -16.96
C ASP A 250 9.42 -14.66 -17.84
N GLU A 251 10.00 -15.55 -18.65
CA GLU A 251 9.24 -16.43 -19.55
C GLU A 251 8.19 -15.74 -20.46
N GLY A 252 8.35 -14.43 -20.71
CA GLY A 252 7.48 -13.62 -21.57
C GLY A 252 6.61 -12.62 -20.80
N GLU A 253 6.55 -12.74 -19.49
CA GLU A 253 5.80 -11.87 -18.58
C GLU A 253 6.73 -10.77 -18.05
N LEU A 254 6.17 -9.57 -17.86
CA LEU A 254 6.81 -8.47 -17.18
C LEU A 254 6.66 -8.70 -15.68
N ASP A 255 7.80 -8.66 -15.01
CA ASP A 255 7.93 -8.88 -13.58
C ASP A 255 8.82 -7.75 -13.02
N TRP A 256 8.21 -6.75 -12.40
CA TRP A 256 8.94 -5.59 -11.89
C TRP A 256 9.63 -5.90 -10.57
N LYS A 257 10.95 -5.71 -10.53
CA LYS A 257 11.72 -5.74 -9.27
C LYS A 257 11.98 -4.32 -8.79
N ILE A 258 11.23 -3.85 -7.78
CA ILE A 258 11.50 -2.57 -7.14
C ILE A 258 12.63 -2.71 -6.13
N VAL A 259 13.68 -1.92 -6.28
CA VAL A 259 14.76 -1.83 -5.28
C VAL A 259 14.37 -0.80 -4.24
N ALA A 260 14.37 -1.18 -2.97
CA ALA A 260 13.99 -0.32 -1.86
C ALA A 260 14.96 -0.47 -0.67
N ILE A 261 14.91 0.45 0.28
CA ILE A 261 15.64 0.36 1.55
C ILE A 261 14.72 0.64 2.73
N SER A 262 14.85 -0.16 3.78
CA SER A 262 14.19 0.08 5.07
C SER A 262 14.58 1.43 5.65
N LEU A 263 13.62 2.17 6.21
CA LEU A 263 13.89 3.42 6.90
C LEU A 263 14.64 3.23 8.22
N ASP A 264 14.64 2.02 8.76
CA ASP A 264 15.38 1.67 9.98
C ASP A 264 16.85 1.34 9.67
N ASP A 265 17.24 1.25 8.39
CA ASP A 265 18.62 0.99 7.99
C ASP A 265 19.52 2.21 8.28
N PRO A 266 20.73 2.04 8.84
CA PRO A 266 21.63 3.15 9.15
C PRO A 266 22.01 4.00 7.92
N LYS A 267 22.04 3.40 6.73
CA LYS A 267 22.34 4.09 5.46
C LYS A 267 21.11 4.65 4.77
N ALA A 268 19.90 4.43 5.30
CA ALA A 268 18.66 4.90 4.67
C ALA A 268 18.72 6.39 4.32
N SER A 269 19.22 7.24 5.22
CA SER A 269 19.33 8.70 4.97
C SER A 269 20.28 9.08 3.83
N LEU A 270 21.24 8.22 3.49
CA LEU A 270 22.28 8.46 2.48
C LEU A 270 21.83 8.12 1.06
N VAL A 271 20.72 7.37 0.89
CA VAL A 271 20.34 6.81 -0.40
C VAL A 271 18.95 7.28 -0.79
N ASN A 272 18.82 8.11 -1.84
CA ASN A 272 17.54 8.71 -2.21
C ASN A 272 17.15 8.50 -3.68
N ASP A 273 18.07 8.03 -4.52
CA ASP A 273 17.83 7.65 -5.91
C ASP A 273 18.85 6.57 -6.34
N VAL A 274 18.74 6.09 -7.57
CA VAL A 274 19.54 5.00 -8.15
C VAL A 274 21.05 5.25 -8.05
N ASP A 275 21.52 6.48 -8.26
CA ASP A 275 22.96 6.81 -8.22
C ASP A 275 23.54 6.71 -6.81
N ASP A 276 22.75 7.04 -5.78
CA ASP A 276 23.19 6.91 -4.39
C ASP A 276 23.35 5.44 -3.99
N VAL A 277 22.57 4.53 -4.61
CA VAL A 277 22.69 3.09 -4.37
C VAL A 277 24.08 2.64 -4.78
N GLU A 278 24.52 2.95 -6.00
CA GLU A 278 25.85 2.54 -6.47
C GLU A 278 26.97 3.18 -5.64
N LYS A 279 26.76 4.41 -5.15
CA LYS A 279 27.72 5.10 -4.27
C LYS A 279 27.86 4.46 -2.89
N HIS A 280 26.76 4.02 -2.28
CA HIS A 280 26.74 3.55 -0.87
C HIS A 280 26.62 2.03 -0.71
N PHE A 281 26.27 1.34 -1.80
CA PHE A 281 26.09 -0.10 -1.97
C PHE A 281 26.66 -0.54 -3.34
N PRO A 282 27.98 -0.33 -3.59
CA PRO A 282 28.59 -0.54 -4.90
C PRO A 282 28.39 -1.97 -5.42
N GLY A 283 28.01 -2.09 -6.69
CA GLY A 283 27.73 -3.35 -7.37
C GLY A 283 26.37 -3.97 -7.04
N THR A 284 25.60 -3.44 -6.09
CA THR A 284 24.36 -4.08 -5.61
C THR A 284 23.31 -4.17 -6.72
N LEU A 285 23.10 -3.10 -7.49
CA LEU A 285 22.12 -3.12 -8.58
C LEU A 285 22.49 -4.14 -9.68
N THR A 286 23.79 -4.27 -9.96
CA THR A 286 24.31 -5.27 -10.89
C THR A 286 24.09 -6.69 -10.35
N ALA A 287 24.38 -6.90 -9.06
CA ALA A 287 24.17 -8.19 -8.41
C ALA A 287 22.69 -8.60 -8.39
N ILE A 288 21.77 -7.67 -8.12
CA ILE A 288 20.31 -7.94 -8.18
C ILE A 288 19.92 -8.38 -9.59
N ARG A 289 20.28 -7.59 -10.61
CA ARG A 289 19.99 -7.92 -12.01
C ARG A 289 20.55 -9.29 -12.39
N ASP A 290 21.82 -9.56 -12.07
CA ASP A 290 22.48 -10.81 -12.46
C ASP A 290 21.90 -12.02 -11.73
N TRP A 291 21.50 -11.87 -10.47
CA TRP A 291 20.79 -12.93 -9.74
C TRP A 291 19.48 -13.30 -10.44
N PHE A 292 18.64 -12.29 -10.74
CA PHE A 292 17.36 -12.51 -11.43
C PHE A 292 17.50 -12.93 -12.90
N ARG A 293 18.61 -12.57 -13.55
CA ARG A 293 18.97 -13.07 -14.87
C ARG A 293 19.23 -14.58 -14.85
N ASP A 294 19.98 -15.05 -13.85
CA ASP A 294 20.62 -16.37 -13.91
C ASP A 294 19.95 -17.43 -13.03
N TYR A 295 19.05 -17.06 -12.10
CA TYR A 295 18.56 -18.00 -11.08
C TYR A 295 17.81 -19.22 -11.61
N LYS A 296 17.24 -19.17 -12.82
CA LYS A 296 16.58 -20.34 -13.46
C LYS A 296 17.52 -21.16 -14.35
N ILE A 297 18.77 -20.74 -14.57
CA ILE A 297 19.73 -21.47 -15.41
C ILE A 297 20.01 -22.89 -14.87
N PRO A 298 20.21 -23.09 -13.55
CA PRO A 298 20.38 -24.45 -13.00
C PRO A 298 19.17 -25.36 -13.21
N ASP A 299 18.00 -24.78 -13.40
CA ASP A 299 16.75 -25.50 -13.74
C ASP A 299 16.63 -25.83 -15.24
N GLY A 300 17.65 -25.53 -16.05
CA GLY A 300 17.68 -25.75 -17.50
C GLY A 300 16.90 -24.71 -18.31
N LYS A 301 16.52 -23.58 -17.70
CA LYS A 301 15.87 -22.46 -18.39
C LYS A 301 16.92 -21.48 -18.96
N PRO A 302 16.60 -20.72 -20.01
CA PRO A 302 17.46 -19.64 -20.46
C PRO A 302 17.57 -18.54 -19.39
N ALA A 303 18.58 -17.70 -19.54
CA ALA A 303 18.71 -16.50 -18.72
C ALA A 303 17.55 -15.53 -18.99
N ASN A 304 16.98 -14.93 -17.94
CA ASN A 304 15.91 -13.95 -18.08
C ASN A 304 16.43 -12.67 -18.76
N ARG A 305 15.53 -11.96 -19.46
CA ARG A 305 15.88 -10.68 -20.11
C ARG A 305 15.46 -9.52 -19.21
N PHE A 306 15.99 -8.33 -19.51
CA PHE A 306 15.52 -7.10 -18.89
C PHE A 306 15.13 -6.06 -19.95
N GLY A 307 14.01 -5.39 -19.71
CA GLY A 307 13.59 -4.21 -20.45
C GLY A 307 14.48 -3.00 -20.19
N LEU A 308 14.10 -1.86 -20.79
CA LEU A 308 14.68 -0.53 -20.52
C LEU A 308 16.22 -0.49 -20.62
N GLY A 309 16.78 -1.26 -21.56
CA GLY A 309 18.22 -1.31 -21.81
C GLY A 309 19.03 -2.12 -20.79
N ASN A 310 18.40 -3.07 -20.07
CA ASN A 310 19.02 -3.90 -19.03
C ASN A 310 19.63 -3.11 -17.87
N LYS A 311 19.01 -1.96 -17.53
CA LYS A 311 19.48 -1.04 -16.51
C LYS A 311 18.40 -0.77 -15.45
N PRO A 312 18.80 -0.55 -14.19
CA PRO A 312 17.90 -0.02 -13.18
C PRO A 312 17.44 1.39 -13.58
N THR A 313 16.16 1.68 -13.38
CA THR A 313 15.58 3.01 -13.59
C THR A 313 15.73 3.87 -12.34
N SER A 314 15.44 5.17 -12.45
CA SER A 314 15.39 6.07 -11.31
C SER A 314 14.25 5.75 -10.34
N LYS A 315 14.31 6.36 -9.16
CA LYS A 315 13.21 6.37 -8.18
C LYS A 315 11.92 6.92 -8.76
N GLU A 316 11.97 7.98 -9.56
CA GLU A 316 10.78 8.57 -10.19
C GLU A 316 10.03 7.52 -11.02
N TYR A 317 10.77 6.73 -11.81
CA TYR A 317 10.20 5.66 -12.61
C TYR A 317 9.68 4.51 -11.74
N ALA A 318 10.39 4.16 -10.66
CA ALA A 318 9.89 3.17 -9.69
C ALA A 318 8.55 3.61 -9.06
N LEU A 319 8.40 4.90 -8.74
CA LEU A 319 7.15 5.45 -8.22
C LEU A 319 6.02 5.44 -9.25
N LYS A 320 6.34 5.65 -10.55
CA LYS A 320 5.39 5.46 -11.65
C LYS A 320 4.87 4.02 -11.68
N VAL A 321 5.78 3.03 -11.68
CA VAL A 321 5.43 1.59 -11.69
C VAL A 321 4.52 1.25 -10.51
N ILE A 322 4.91 1.62 -9.28
CA ILE A 322 4.11 1.37 -8.07
C ILE A 322 2.71 2.00 -8.17
N GLN A 323 2.61 3.20 -8.74
CA GLN A 323 1.32 3.88 -8.91
C GLN A 323 0.44 3.17 -9.94
N GLU A 324 1.00 2.78 -11.08
CA GLU A 324 0.28 2.07 -12.15
C GLU A 324 -0.25 0.72 -11.66
N THR A 325 0.56 -0.05 -10.93
CA THR A 325 0.15 -1.36 -10.40
C THR A 325 -0.80 -1.24 -9.20
N ASN A 326 -0.72 -0.17 -8.41
CA ASN A 326 -1.73 0.14 -7.41
C ASN A 326 -3.09 0.48 -8.06
N GLU A 327 -3.09 1.23 -9.16
CA GLU A 327 -4.32 1.51 -9.93
C GLU A 327 -4.94 0.26 -10.54
N SER A 328 -4.10 -0.67 -11.03
CA SER A 328 -4.55 -1.99 -11.49
C SER A 328 -5.17 -2.81 -10.36
N TRP A 329 -4.51 -2.88 -9.20
CA TRP A 329 -5.08 -3.52 -8.00
C TRP A 329 -6.40 -2.89 -7.57
N GLU A 330 -6.51 -1.56 -7.60
CA GLU A 330 -7.76 -0.88 -7.27
C GLU A 330 -8.90 -1.30 -8.21
N LYS A 331 -8.63 -1.43 -9.51
CA LYS A 331 -9.61 -1.91 -10.49
C LYS A 331 -10.00 -3.37 -10.22
N LEU A 332 -9.02 -4.21 -9.86
CA LEU A 332 -9.23 -5.61 -9.49
C LEU A 332 -10.17 -5.73 -8.27
N VAL A 333 -9.85 -5.08 -7.15
CA VAL A 333 -10.66 -5.20 -5.91
C VAL A 333 -12.03 -4.52 -6.03
N LYS A 334 -12.16 -3.49 -6.88
CA LYS A 334 -13.46 -2.89 -7.25
C LYS A 334 -14.26 -3.73 -8.24
N ARG A 335 -13.71 -4.85 -8.73
CA ARG A 335 -14.30 -5.76 -9.72
C ARG A 335 -14.61 -5.10 -11.07
N ASN A 336 -13.82 -4.09 -11.44
CA ASN A 336 -13.84 -3.54 -12.78
C ASN A 336 -13.15 -4.48 -13.78
N ILE A 337 -12.25 -5.32 -13.27
CA ILE A 337 -11.55 -6.38 -14.01
C ILE A 337 -11.91 -7.71 -13.34
N PRO A 338 -12.18 -8.79 -14.11
CA PRO A 338 -12.43 -10.11 -13.55
C PRO A 338 -11.22 -10.61 -12.74
N ALA A 339 -11.46 -11.11 -11.54
CA ALA A 339 -10.39 -11.61 -10.67
C ALA A 339 -9.82 -12.97 -11.10
N GLY A 340 -10.53 -13.71 -11.98
CA GLY A 340 -10.13 -15.07 -12.34
C GLY A 340 -10.05 -15.96 -11.10
N GLU A 341 -8.88 -16.54 -10.88
CA GLU A 341 -8.58 -17.42 -9.73
C GLU A 341 -8.10 -16.66 -8.49
N LEU A 342 -7.89 -15.34 -8.59
CA LEU A 342 -7.39 -14.51 -7.50
C LEU A 342 -8.42 -14.40 -6.37
N SER A 343 -7.95 -14.64 -5.14
CA SER A 343 -8.71 -14.47 -3.92
C SER A 343 -8.68 -13.01 -3.48
N LEU A 344 -9.84 -12.34 -3.50
CA LEU A 344 -10.02 -10.96 -3.04
C LEU A 344 -10.55 -10.87 -1.59
N ALA A 345 -10.51 -11.97 -0.84
CA ALA A 345 -11.26 -12.18 0.39
C ALA A 345 -10.40 -12.32 1.64
#